data_AF-A0A972KIK1-F1
#
_entry.id   AF-A0A972KIK1-F1
#
_cell.length_a   1.000
_cell.length_b   1.000
_cell.length_c   1.000
_cell.angle_alpha   90.00
_cell.angle_beta   90.00
_cell.angle_gamma   90.00
#
_symmetry.space_group_name_H-M   'P 1'
#
loop_
_entity.id
_entity.type
_entity.pdbx_description
1 polymer ?
#
loop_
_entity_poly.entity_id
_entity_poly.type
_entity_poly.pdbx_seq_one_letter_code
_entity_poly.pdbx_strand_id
1 'polypeptide(L)'
;MLNPKKKLSKKELKEDKFVLAVLRAREVLEEHSRTILYGILGVLVIFLLASFYSQSKKKAQEEASVLLSEAQVALGQGDENAAIAKLNDLSDRYEGTPSAGYATFLLGKLYWQKNDTLKAKTYFKRYIDNYADDKFLTQAALAGYADCLILEKNYAEAARYYERAAKVNPEFPEAPGYLYSAAMAYMDAGELEKARKVLDHLMEKYEDSPYKSKAEMLLAQLRFRS
;
A
#
# COMPACT_ATOMS: atom_id res chain seq x y z
N MET A 1 -65.68 28.05 -35.11
CA MET A 1 -64.46 28.77 -35.51
C MET A 1 -63.49 28.76 -34.34
N LEU A 2 -62.36 28.07 -34.46
CA LEU A 2 -61.33 27.94 -33.43
C LEU A 2 -60.46 29.20 -33.44
N ASN A 3 -60.40 29.92 -32.31
CA ASN A 3 -59.58 31.14 -32.18
C ASN A 3 -58.08 30.79 -32.31
N PRO A 4 -57.27 31.58 -33.04
CA PRO A 4 -55.88 31.22 -33.31
C PRO A 4 -55.04 31.36 -32.03
N LYS A 5 -54.42 30.25 -31.61
CA LYS A 5 -53.51 30.20 -30.45
C LYS A 5 -52.36 31.20 -30.66
N LYS A 6 -52.30 32.23 -29.79
CA LYS A 6 -51.23 33.23 -29.74
C LYS A 6 -49.88 32.51 -29.58
N LYS A 7 -49.02 32.55 -30.59
CA LYS A 7 -47.69 31.94 -30.56
C LYS A 7 -46.76 32.83 -29.73
N LEU A 8 -46.48 32.42 -28.50
CA LEU A 8 -45.52 33.07 -27.59
C LEU A 8 -44.12 33.12 -28.23
N SER A 9 -43.42 34.25 -28.13
CA SER A 9 -42.07 34.40 -28.65
C SER A 9 -41.08 33.54 -27.84
N LYS A 10 -40.07 32.96 -28.49
CA LYS A 10 -39.03 32.14 -27.83
C LYS A 10 -38.32 32.87 -26.66
N LYS A 11 -38.31 34.20 -26.67
CA LYS A 11 -37.73 35.04 -25.61
C LYS A 11 -38.65 35.13 -24.39
N GLU A 12 -39.95 35.35 -24.60
CA GLU A 12 -40.98 35.39 -23.54
C GLU A 12 -41.12 34.02 -22.85
N LEU A 13 -41.04 32.93 -23.61
CA LEU A 13 -41.02 31.55 -23.08
C LEU A 13 -39.79 31.23 -22.22
N LYS A 14 -38.67 31.94 -22.42
CA LYS A 14 -37.46 31.78 -21.59
C LYS A 14 -37.53 32.64 -20.33
N GLU A 15 -38.04 33.87 -20.44
CA GLU A 15 -38.26 34.77 -19.30
C GLU A 15 -39.30 34.18 -18.34
N ASP A 16 -40.42 33.65 -18.84
CA ASP A 16 -41.47 33.06 -18.01
C ASP A 16 -40.99 31.78 -17.29
N LYS A 17 -40.21 30.92 -17.98
CA LYS A 17 -39.57 29.75 -17.36
C LYS A 17 -38.56 30.14 -16.28
N PHE A 18 -37.82 31.23 -16.48
CA PHE A 18 -36.88 31.74 -15.49
C PHE A 18 -37.61 32.33 -14.28
N VAL A 19 -38.63 33.16 -14.50
CA VAL A 19 -39.47 33.72 -13.43
C VAL A 19 -40.13 32.60 -12.63
N LEU A 20 -40.70 31.59 -13.29
CA LEU A 20 -41.26 30.41 -12.63
C LEU A 20 -40.21 29.62 -11.83
N ALA A 21 -38.99 29.49 -12.35
CA ALA A 21 -37.90 28.83 -11.62
C ALA A 21 -37.51 29.61 -10.35
N VAL A 22 -37.45 30.95 -10.44
CA VAL A 22 -37.17 31.83 -9.30
C VAL A 22 -38.30 31.77 -8.27
N LEU A 23 -39.55 31.79 -8.70
CA LEU A 23 -40.71 31.67 -7.80
C LEU A 23 -40.75 30.32 -7.09
N ARG A 24 -40.54 29.21 -7.82
CA ARG A 24 -40.46 27.87 -7.22
C ARG A 24 -39.28 27.73 -6.26
N ALA A 25 -38.13 28.31 -6.60
CA ALA A 25 -36.97 28.32 -5.70
C ALA A 25 -37.29 29.08 -4.41
N ARG A 26 -37.99 30.22 -4.51
CA ARG A 26 -38.44 31.00 -3.35
C ARG A 26 -39.45 30.22 -2.49
N GLU A 27 -40.41 29.57 -3.12
CA GLU A 27 -41.44 28.76 -2.45
C GLU A 27 -40.80 27.59 -1.67
N VAL A 28 -39.86 26.86 -2.28
CA VAL A 28 -39.08 25.79 -1.62
C VAL A 28 -38.18 26.33 -0.50
N LEU A 29 -37.56 27.49 -0.70
CA LEU A 29 -36.72 28.13 0.34
C LEU A 29 -37.55 28.59 1.54
N GLU A 30 -38.74 29.14 1.33
CA GLU A 30 -39.64 29.58 2.41
C GLU A 30 -40.26 28.36 3.14
N GLU A 31 -40.75 27.35 2.40
CA GLU A 31 -41.41 26.15 2.95
C GLU A 31 -40.43 25.20 3.68
N HIS A 32 -39.17 25.11 3.22
CA HIS A 32 -38.16 24.21 3.79
C HIS A 32 -36.92 24.90 4.36
N SER A 33 -36.99 26.20 4.65
CA SER A 33 -35.89 27.03 5.19
C SER A 33 -35.10 26.34 6.30
N ARG A 34 -35.78 25.73 7.29
CA ARG A 34 -35.14 25.01 8.41
C ARG A 34 -34.37 23.77 7.95
N THR A 35 -34.96 22.93 7.11
CA THR A 35 -34.32 21.71 6.60
C THR A 35 -33.12 22.03 5.72
N ILE A 36 -33.25 23.04 4.86
CA ILE A 36 -32.17 23.53 4.00
C ILE A 36 -31.04 24.11 4.86
N LEU A 37 -31.36 24.89 5.89
CA LEU A 37 -30.38 25.42 6.84
C LEU A 37 -29.61 24.30 7.55
N TYR A 38 -30.30 23.29 8.08
CA TYR A 38 -29.63 22.14 8.72
C TYR A 38 -28.78 21.34 7.72
N GLY A 39 -29.25 21.20 6.47
CA GLY A 39 -28.48 20.56 5.40
C GLY A 39 -27.18 21.32 5.09
N ILE A 40 -27.27 22.64 4.94
CA ILE A 40 -26.10 23.51 4.69
C ILE A 40 -25.14 23.48 5.88
N LEU A 41 -25.65 23.57 7.12
CA LEU A 41 -24.84 23.47 8.33
C LEU A 41 -24.13 22.10 8.42
N GLY A 42 -24.83 21.01 8.11
CA GLY A 42 -24.24 19.67 8.08
C GLY A 42 -23.10 19.57 7.07
N VAL A 43 -23.30 20.08 5.84
CA VAL A 43 -22.26 20.12 4.81
C VAL A 43 -21.08 20.99 5.24
N LEU A 44 -21.34 22.15 5.84
CA LEU A 44 -20.30 23.05 6.34
C LEU A 44 -19.47 22.42 7.45
N VAL A 45 -20.09 21.72 8.40
CA VAL A 45 -19.39 20.97 9.45
C VAL A 45 -18.52 19.87 8.84
N ILE A 46 -19.04 19.09 7.89
CA ILE A 46 -18.26 18.04 7.20
C ILE A 46 -17.06 18.67 6.46
N PHE A 47 -17.27 19.80 5.76
CA PHE A 47 -16.21 20.51 5.06
C PHE A 47 -15.12 21.01 6.03
N LEU A 48 -15.50 21.60 7.17
CA LEU A 48 -14.55 22.07 8.18
C LEU A 48 -13.76 20.90 8.79
N LEU A 49 -14.43 19.77 9.10
CA LEU A 49 -13.76 18.57 9.59
C LEU A 49 -12.80 17.99 8.56
N ALA A 50 -13.19 17.92 7.28
CA ALA A 50 -12.32 17.45 6.20
C ALA A 50 -11.11 18.39 6.00
N SER A 51 -11.32 19.70 6.06
CA SER A 51 -10.26 20.70 5.95
C SER A 51 -9.28 20.61 7.14
N PHE A 52 -9.80 20.51 8.36
CA PHE A 52 -9.00 20.33 9.57
C PHE A 52 -8.19 19.02 9.52
N TYR A 53 -8.83 17.91 9.14
CA TYR A 53 -8.17 16.62 8.97
C TYR A 53 -7.06 16.69 7.89
N SER A 54 -7.35 17.30 6.74
CA SER A 54 -6.36 17.47 5.67
C SER A 54 -5.17 18.34 6.11
N GLN A 55 -5.42 19.41 6.88
CA GLN A 55 -4.37 20.28 7.38
C GLN A 55 -3.52 19.60 8.45
N SER A 56 -4.16 18.89 9.38
CA SER A 56 -3.49 18.08 10.40
C SER A 56 -2.62 16.99 9.75
N LYS A 57 -3.14 16.27 8.77
CA LYS A 57 -2.39 15.25 8.01
C LYS A 57 -1.18 15.86 7.28
N LYS A 58 -1.33 17.03 6.66
CA LYS A 58 -0.23 17.71 5.97
C LYS A 58 0.89 18.11 6.94
N LYS A 59 0.54 18.66 8.11
CA LYS A 59 1.52 19.02 9.14
C LYS A 59 2.26 17.79 9.68
N ALA A 60 1.53 16.73 9.98
CA ALA A 60 2.12 15.45 10.40
C ALA A 60 3.08 14.88 9.33
N GLN A 61 2.71 14.96 8.04
CA GLN A 61 3.56 14.53 6.93
C GLN A 61 4.86 15.33 6.86
N GLU A 62 4.79 16.64 7.05
CA GLU A 62 5.95 17.54 6.98
C GLU A 62 6.93 17.25 8.13
N GLU A 63 6.43 17.16 9.36
CA GLU A 63 7.24 16.81 10.53
C GLU A 63 7.85 15.39 10.40
N ALA A 64 7.07 14.42 9.93
CA ALA A 64 7.52 13.06 9.67
C ALA A 64 8.64 13.01 8.61
N SER A 65 8.55 13.85 7.57
CA SER A 65 9.56 13.92 6.51
C SER A 65 10.89 14.50 6.98
N VAL A 66 10.84 15.48 7.91
CA VAL A 66 12.05 16.05 8.53
C VAL A 66 12.73 15.00 9.39
N LEU A 67 11.99 14.30 10.26
CA LEU A 67 12.54 13.26 11.12
C LEU A 67 13.14 12.09 10.30
N LEU A 68 12.51 11.74 9.17
CA LEU A 68 13.07 10.75 8.25
C LEU A 68 14.40 11.23 7.66
N SER A 69 14.46 12.50 7.27
CA SER A 69 15.67 13.11 6.69
C SER A 69 16.81 13.09 7.72
N GLU A 70 16.54 13.43 8.97
CA GLU A 70 17.52 13.34 10.06
C GLU A 70 17.99 11.91 10.33
N ALA A 71 17.09 10.92 10.28
CA ALA A 71 17.45 9.52 10.41
C ALA A 71 18.37 9.07 9.26
N GLN A 72 18.10 9.50 8.03
CA GLN A 72 18.95 9.21 6.87
C GLN A 72 20.33 9.86 6.98
N VAL A 73 20.41 11.09 7.51
CA VAL A 73 21.69 11.75 7.80
C VAL A 73 22.49 10.95 8.83
N ALA A 74 21.86 10.50 9.91
CA ALA A 74 22.52 9.66 10.92
C ALA A 74 23.04 8.34 10.32
N LEU A 75 22.26 7.68 9.46
CA LEU A 75 22.71 6.49 8.72
C LEU A 75 23.91 6.79 7.81
N GLY A 76 23.89 7.93 7.10
CA GLY A 76 25.00 8.37 6.25
C GLY A 76 26.29 8.67 7.03
N GLN A 77 26.16 9.06 8.30
CA GLN A 77 27.28 9.24 9.23
C GLN A 77 27.74 7.94 9.90
N GLY A 78 27.04 6.83 9.67
CA GLY A 78 27.29 5.55 10.34
C GLY A 78 26.77 5.49 11.79
N ASP A 79 26.06 6.52 12.27
CA ASP A 79 25.42 6.50 13.59
C ASP A 79 24.09 5.76 13.53
N GLU A 80 24.19 4.43 13.45
CA GLU A 80 23.04 3.54 13.34
C GLU A 80 22.13 3.61 14.57
N ASN A 81 22.70 3.85 15.77
CA ASN A 81 21.91 3.94 17.00
C ASN A 81 21.05 5.20 17.01
N ALA A 82 21.62 6.36 16.64
CA ALA A 82 20.84 7.59 16.52
C ALA A 82 19.80 7.49 15.40
N ALA A 83 20.11 6.80 14.30
CA ALA A 83 19.16 6.54 13.24
C ALA A 83 17.98 5.68 13.72
N ILE A 84 18.24 4.54 14.37
CA ILE A 84 17.20 3.65 14.90
C ILE A 84 16.30 4.40 15.89
N ALA A 85 16.87 5.24 16.76
CA ALA A 85 16.09 6.05 17.70
C ALA A 85 15.10 6.98 16.97
N LYS A 86 15.56 7.70 15.93
CA LYS A 86 14.71 8.59 15.13
C LYS A 86 13.67 7.83 14.31
N LEU A 87 14.04 6.69 13.73
CA LEU A 87 13.12 5.86 12.96
C LEU A 87 12.01 5.27 13.85
N ASN A 88 12.32 4.89 15.09
CA ASN A 88 11.32 4.45 16.06
C ASN A 88 10.36 5.58 16.41
N ASP A 89 10.89 6.77 16.75
CA ASP A 89 10.06 7.96 17.01
C ASP A 89 9.14 8.28 15.82
N LEU A 90 9.66 8.14 14.60
CA LEU A 90 8.92 8.33 13.36
C LEU A 90 7.81 7.28 13.15
N SER A 91 8.13 6.00 13.36
CA SER A 91 7.18 4.88 13.21
C SER A 91 6.02 4.99 14.22
N ASP A 92 6.31 5.41 15.45
CA ASP A 92 5.34 5.42 16.54
C ASP A 92 4.50 6.71 16.60
N ARG A 93 5.09 7.88 16.31
CA ARG A 93 4.36 9.18 16.42
C ARG A 93 3.62 9.60 15.16
N TYR A 94 4.07 9.17 14.00
CA TYR A 94 3.53 9.59 12.71
C TYR A 94 2.95 8.41 11.92
N GLU A 95 2.37 7.45 12.62
CA GLU A 95 1.73 6.28 12.00
C GLU A 95 0.74 6.69 10.90
N GLY A 96 0.76 5.97 9.78
CA GLY A 96 -0.08 6.24 8.60
C GLY A 96 0.48 7.31 7.65
N THR A 97 1.61 7.93 7.97
CA THR A 97 2.36 8.75 7.00
C THR A 97 3.25 7.86 6.11
N PRO A 98 3.45 8.19 4.81
CA PRO A 98 4.45 7.52 3.98
C PRO A 98 5.85 7.48 4.58
N SER A 99 6.25 8.53 5.32
CA SER A 99 7.54 8.58 6.01
C SER A 99 7.63 7.54 7.14
N ALA A 100 6.57 7.35 7.93
CA ALA A 100 6.50 6.28 8.92
C ALA A 100 6.50 4.89 8.28
N GLY A 101 5.86 4.72 7.12
CA GLY A 101 5.96 3.48 6.34
C GLY A 101 7.38 3.17 5.93
N TYR A 102 8.08 4.14 5.33
CA TYR A 102 9.48 3.99 4.96
C TYR A 102 10.39 3.72 6.17
N ALA A 103 10.15 4.41 7.29
CA ALA A 103 10.87 4.18 8.54
C ALA A 103 10.68 2.78 9.09
N THR A 104 9.44 2.29 9.05
CA THR A 104 9.07 0.94 9.49
C THR A 104 9.81 -0.12 8.65
N PHE A 105 9.87 0.05 7.33
CA PHE A 105 10.66 -0.83 6.47
C PHE A 105 12.16 -0.79 6.81
N LEU A 106 12.73 0.43 6.97
CA LEU A 106 14.13 0.59 7.32
C LEU A 106 14.50 -0.04 8.67
N LEU A 107 13.63 0.09 9.69
CA LEU A 107 13.82 -0.59 10.97
C LEU A 107 13.87 -2.11 10.80
N GLY A 108 12.98 -2.69 9.98
CA GLY A 108 13.03 -4.11 9.64
C GLY A 108 14.38 -4.52 9.05
N LYS A 109 14.89 -3.75 8.08
CA LYS A 109 16.19 -3.98 7.45
C LYS A 109 17.37 -3.84 8.42
N LEU A 110 17.37 -2.79 9.25
CA LEU A 110 18.45 -2.55 10.21
C LEU A 110 18.49 -3.66 11.26
N TYR A 111 17.35 -4.02 11.84
CA TYR A 111 17.30 -5.12 12.80
C TYR A 111 17.68 -6.46 12.17
N TRP A 112 17.34 -6.70 10.91
CA TRP A 112 17.80 -7.85 10.15
C TRP A 112 19.34 -7.87 10.06
N GLN A 113 19.96 -6.76 9.68
CA GLN A 113 21.43 -6.62 9.60
C GLN A 113 22.12 -6.81 10.96
N LYS A 114 21.44 -6.48 12.06
CA LYS A 114 21.91 -6.71 13.42
C LYS A 114 21.68 -8.14 13.93
N ASN A 115 21.11 -9.03 13.11
CA ASN A 115 20.66 -10.37 13.49
C ASN A 115 19.56 -10.40 14.55
N ASP A 116 18.90 -9.27 14.84
CA ASP A 116 17.71 -9.21 15.70
C ASP A 116 16.48 -9.61 14.88
N THR A 117 16.38 -10.92 14.65
CA THR A 117 15.35 -11.52 13.79
C THR A 117 13.94 -11.23 14.31
N LEU A 118 13.75 -11.17 15.64
CA LEU A 118 12.44 -10.93 16.25
C LEU A 118 11.94 -9.51 15.92
N LYS A 119 12.79 -8.50 16.08
CA LYS A 119 12.41 -7.13 15.71
C LYS A 119 12.28 -6.98 14.20
N ALA A 120 13.20 -7.54 13.43
CA ALA A 120 13.13 -7.52 11.96
C ALA A 120 11.77 -8.03 11.46
N LYS A 121 11.37 -9.21 11.92
CA LYS A 121 10.08 -9.84 11.61
C LYS A 121 8.90 -8.92 11.98
N THR A 122 8.96 -8.32 13.17
CA THR A 122 7.90 -7.42 13.67
C THR A 122 7.73 -6.20 12.77
N TYR A 123 8.82 -5.52 12.41
CA TYR A 123 8.76 -4.33 11.56
C TYR A 123 8.40 -4.65 10.11
N PHE A 124 8.93 -5.74 9.53
CA PHE A 124 8.50 -6.17 8.20
C PHE A 124 7.00 -6.49 8.17
N LYS A 125 6.47 -7.17 9.20
CA LYS A 125 5.02 -7.45 9.29
C LYS A 125 4.20 -6.17 9.40
N ARG A 126 4.62 -5.24 10.27
CA ARG A 126 3.97 -3.93 10.42
C ARG A 126 3.95 -3.17 9.10
N TYR A 127 5.03 -3.21 8.32
CA TYR A 127 5.06 -2.60 6.99
C TYR A 127 4.03 -3.24 6.04
N ILE A 128 4.04 -4.57 5.95
CA ILE A 128 3.14 -5.34 5.06
C ILE A 128 1.67 -5.06 5.38
N ASP A 129 1.33 -4.90 6.66
CA ASP A 129 -0.05 -4.74 7.10
C ASP A 129 -0.57 -3.30 6.92
N ASN A 130 0.29 -2.30 7.12
CA ASN A 130 -0.15 -0.90 7.26
C ASN A 130 0.28 0.04 6.13
N TYR A 131 1.27 -0.31 5.30
CA TYR A 131 1.96 0.64 4.42
C TYR A 131 2.27 0.13 3.00
N ALA A 132 1.72 -1.00 2.58
CA ALA A 132 2.08 -1.72 1.35
C ALA A 132 1.68 -1.01 0.02
N ASP A 133 1.91 0.30 -0.07
CA ASP A 133 1.59 1.18 -1.19
C ASP A 133 2.70 1.18 -2.26
N ASP A 134 3.98 1.10 -1.84
CA ASP A 134 5.12 1.04 -2.75
C ASP A 134 5.44 -0.40 -3.11
N LYS A 135 5.39 -0.74 -4.40
CA LYS A 135 5.59 -2.12 -4.87
C LYS A 135 6.98 -2.65 -4.52
N PHE A 136 8.02 -1.84 -4.68
CA PHE A 136 9.40 -2.28 -4.46
C PHE A 136 9.66 -2.58 -2.99
N LEU A 137 9.27 -1.66 -2.10
CA LEU A 137 9.38 -1.85 -0.66
C LEU A 137 8.48 -2.98 -0.16
N THR A 138 7.29 -3.15 -0.71
CA THR A 138 6.38 -4.26 -0.38
C THR A 138 7.00 -5.61 -0.73
N GLN A 139 7.62 -5.75 -1.90
CA GLN A 139 8.34 -6.97 -2.27
C GLN A 139 9.47 -7.27 -1.30
N ALA A 140 10.31 -6.27 -1.02
CA ALA A 140 11.44 -6.41 -0.11
C ALA A 140 10.99 -6.74 1.33
N ALA A 141 9.89 -6.15 1.81
CA ALA A 141 9.35 -6.43 3.14
C ALA A 141 8.76 -7.85 3.23
N LEU A 142 8.03 -8.29 2.20
CA LEU A 142 7.52 -9.67 2.12
C LEU A 142 8.66 -10.69 2.12
N ALA A 143 9.72 -10.44 1.34
CA ALA A 143 10.91 -11.28 1.31
C ALA A 143 11.65 -11.27 2.65
N GLY A 144 11.90 -10.10 3.26
CA GLY A 144 12.55 -9.99 4.57
C GLY A 144 11.75 -10.65 5.69
N TYR A 145 10.42 -10.59 5.64
CA TYR A 145 9.56 -11.34 6.55
C TYR A 145 9.68 -12.85 6.35
N ALA A 146 9.72 -13.31 5.09
CA ALA A 146 9.97 -14.71 4.76
C ALA A 146 11.35 -15.18 5.25
N ASP A 147 12.41 -14.38 5.07
CA ASP A 147 13.75 -14.67 5.56
C ASP A 147 13.75 -14.87 7.09
N CYS A 148 13.00 -14.05 7.83
CA CYS A 148 12.81 -14.24 9.27
C CYS A 148 12.10 -15.55 9.60
N LEU A 149 11.09 -15.93 8.84
CA LEU A 149 10.37 -17.20 9.01
C LEU A 149 11.25 -18.42 8.71
N ILE A 150 12.19 -18.32 7.76
CA ILE A 150 13.19 -19.36 7.48
C ILE A 150 14.06 -19.61 8.72
N LEU A 151 14.53 -18.57 9.39
CA LEU A 151 15.32 -18.70 10.61
C LEU A 151 14.52 -19.34 11.76
N GLU A 152 13.21 -19.13 11.79
CA GLU A 152 12.28 -19.77 12.72
C GLU A 152 11.86 -21.19 12.30
N LYS A 153 12.39 -21.69 11.17
CA LYS A 153 12.03 -22.99 10.56
C LYS A 153 10.56 -23.10 10.15
N ASN A 154 9.87 -21.97 10.01
CA ASN A 154 8.50 -21.92 9.52
C ASN A 154 8.50 -21.85 7.98
N TYR A 155 9.01 -22.92 7.36
CA TYR A 155 9.33 -22.97 5.94
C TYR A 155 8.10 -22.85 5.03
N ALA A 156 7.00 -23.52 5.38
CA ALA A 156 5.76 -23.49 4.59
C ALA A 156 5.16 -22.07 4.55
N GLU A 157 5.23 -21.32 5.65
CA GLU A 157 4.77 -19.94 5.65
C GLU A 157 5.73 -19.02 4.91
N ALA A 158 7.04 -19.18 5.10
CA ALA A 158 8.06 -18.42 4.37
C ALA A 158 7.87 -18.54 2.85
N ALA A 159 7.64 -19.75 2.36
CA ALA A 159 7.39 -20.01 0.94
C ALA A 159 6.22 -19.19 0.37
N ARG A 160 5.10 -19.13 1.10
CA ARG A 160 3.92 -18.34 0.72
C ARG A 160 4.22 -16.84 0.67
N TYR A 161 5.06 -16.33 1.59
CA TYR A 161 5.45 -14.92 1.60
C TYR A 161 6.41 -14.57 0.46
N TYR A 162 7.35 -15.45 0.10
CA TYR A 162 8.16 -15.28 -1.11
C TYR A 162 7.33 -15.32 -2.39
N GLU A 163 6.35 -16.22 -2.51
CA GLU A 163 5.42 -16.21 -3.66
C GLU A 163 4.63 -14.90 -3.74
N ARG A 164 4.19 -14.37 -2.60
CA ARG A 164 3.55 -13.04 -2.54
C ARG A 164 4.51 -11.94 -3.00
N ALA A 165 5.78 -11.99 -2.57
CA ALA A 165 6.80 -11.03 -3.01
C ALA A 165 6.99 -11.09 -4.55
N ALA A 166 7.10 -12.28 -5.14
CA ALA A 166 7.17 -12.42 -6.60
C ALA A 166 5.95 -11.83 -7.32
N LYS A 167 4.76 -11.96 -6.74
CA LYS A 167 3.48 -11.51 -7.34
C LYS A 167 3.26 -10.00 -7.31
N VAL A 168 3.85 -9.27 -6.35
CA VAL A 168 3.62 -7.81 -6.20
C VAL A 168 4.13 -7.02 -7.40
N ASN A 169 5.29 -7.38 -7.93
CA ASN A 169 5.82 -6.82 -9.18
C ASN A 169 6.55 -7.94 -9.96
N PRO A 170 5.80 -8.71 -10.78
CA PRO A 170 6.36 -9.85 -11.48
C PRO A 170 7.40 -9.49 -12.54
N GLU A 171 7.42 -8.23 -13.01
CA GLU A 171 8.38 -7.74 -14.01
C GLU A 171 9.70 -7.27 -13.36
N PHE A 172 9.78 -7.23 -12.02
CA PHE A 172 11.00 -6.86 -11.33
C PHE A 172 12.08 -7.94 -11.52
N PRO A 173 13.34 -7.60 -11.84
CA PRO A 173 14.40 -8.60 -12.08
C PRO A 173 14.60 -9.62 -10.96
N GLU A 174 14.28 -9.27 -9.70
CA GLU A 174 14.40 -10.17 -8.55
C GLU A 174 13.18 -11.08 -8.33
N ALA A 175 12.06 -10.86 -9.03
CA ALA A 175 10.86 -11.70 -8.92
C ALA A 175 11.13 -13.21 -9.10
N PRO A 176 11.92 -13.68 -10.09
CA PRO A 176 12.30 -15.09 -10.19
C PRO A 176 13.18 -15.55 -9.01
N GLY A 177 13.96 -14.67 -8.39
CA GLY A 177 14.72 -14.97 -7.17
C GLY A 177 13.80 -15.29 -5.99
N TYR A 178 12.71 -14.55 -5.82
CA TYR A 178 11.71 -14.87 -4.80
C TYR A 178 11.00 -16.20 -5.08
N LEU A 179 10.66 -16.51 -6.34
CA LEU A 179 10.10 -17.83 -6.67
C LEU A 179 11.10 -18.96 -6.37
N TYR A 180 12.39 -18.76 -6.65
CA TYR A 180 13.42 -19.73 -6.30
C TYR A 180 13.52 -19.94 -4.79
N SER A 181 13.50 -18.87 -3.99
CA SER A 181 13.46 -18.94 -2.53
C SER A 181 12.20 -19.61 -2.00
N ALA A 182 11.05 -19.36 -2.62
CA ALA A 182 9.80 -20.05 -2.29
C ALA A 182 9.89 -21.56 -2.52
N ALA A 183 10.48 -21.98 -3.65
CA ALA A 183 10.67 -23.39 -3.94
C ALA A 183 11.60 -24.07 -2.93
N MET A 184 12.74 -23.45 -2.59
CA MET A 184 13.63 -23.98 -1.55
C MET A 184 12.91 -24.11 -0.20
N ALA A 185 12.14 -23.09 0.20
CA ALA A 185 11.36 -23.13 1.43
C ALA A 185 10.28 -24.24 1.41
N TYR A 186 9.60 -24.46 0.29
CA TYR A 186 8.67 -25.59 0.15
C TYR A 186 9.38 -26.94 0.24
N MET A 187 10.62 -27.06 -0.25
CA MET A 187 11.42 -28.28 -0.10
C MET A 187 11.77 -28.56 1.35
N ASP A 188 12.19 -27.54 2.09
CA ASP A 188 12.50 -27.66 3.53
C ASP A 188 11.25 -27.95 4.37
N ALA A 189 10.07 -27.51 3.90
CA ALA A 189 8.78 -27.87 4.48
C ALA A 189 8.32 -29.31 4.13
N GLY A 190 9.01 -30.01 3.22
CA GLY A 190 8.57 -31.30 2.69
C GLY A 190 7.42 -31.22 1.67
N GLU A 191 7.02 -30.03 1.25
CA GLU A 191 5.94 -29.80 0.29
C GLU A 191 6.45 -29.86 -1.16
N LEU A 192 7.02 -31.00 -1.55
CA LEU A 192 7.77 -31.17 -2.80
C LEU A 192 6.95 -30.85 -4.07
N GLU A 193 5.66 -31.17 -4.07
CA GLU A 193 4.76 -30.86 -5.19
C GLU A 193 4.51 -29.35 -5.36
N LYS A 194 4.49 -28.58 -4.25
CA LYS A 194 4.41 -27.12 -4.34
C LYS A 194 5.73 -26.53 -4.82
N ALA A 195 6.85 -27.04 -4.33
CA ALA A 195 8.17 -26.64 -4.81
C ALA A 195 8.29 -26.86 -6.33
N ARG A 196 7.89 -28.03 -6.84
CA ARG A 196 7.87 -28.34 -8.28
C ARG A 196 7.04 -27.32 -9.06
N LYS A 197 5.80 -27.06 -8.66
CA LYS A 197 4.91 -26.09 -9.33
C LYS A 197 5.50 -24.68 -9.39
N VAL A 198 6.14 -24.24 -8.31
CA VAL A 198 6.78 -22.91 -8.27
C VAL A 198 7.98 -22.85 -9.22
N LEU A 199 8.79 -23.90 -9.29
CA LEU A 199 9.94 -23.98 -10.20
C LEU A 199 9.51 -24.06 -11.66
N ASP A 200 8.47 -24.85 -11.97
CA ASP A 200 7.90 -24.91 -13.31
C ASP A 200 7.41 -23.52 -13.74
N HIS A 201 6.68 -22.82 -12.85
CA HIS A 201 6.26 -21.44 -13.11
C HIS A 201 7.43 -20.47 -13.34
N LEU A 202 8.50 -20.60 -12.55
CA LEU A 202 9.72 -19.80 -12.71
C LEU A 202 10.31 -20.03 -14.11
N MET A 203 10.43 -21.28 -14.53
CA MET A 203 11.02 -21.64 -15.83
C MET A 203 10.17 -21.19 -17.02
N GLU A 204 8.85 -21.30 -16.92
CA GLU A 204 7.91 -20.90 -17.98
C GLU A 204 7.85 -19.38 -18.14
N LYS A 205 7.81 -18.64 -17.03
CA LYS A 205 7.61 -17.19 -17.09
C LYS A 205 8.90 -16.40 -17.25
N TYR A 206 10.02 -16.90 -16.72
CA TYR A 206 11.29 -16.18 -16.62
C TYR A 206 12.40 -16.89 -17.39
N GLU A 207 12.18 -17.10 -18.68
CA GLU A 207 13.06 -17.90 -19.54
C GLU A 207 14.51 -17.38 -19.60
N ASP A 208 14.69 -16.06 -19.52
CA ASP A 208 16.00 -15.39 -19.58
C ASP A 208 16.62 -15.10 -18.19
N SER A 209 16.00 -15.59 -17.11
CA SER A 209 16.47 -15.31 -15.75
C SER A 209 17.72 -16.11 -15.37
N PRO A 210 18.67 -15.51 -14.63
CA PRO A 210 19.79 -16.26 -14.04
C PRO A 210 19.35 -17.35 -13.05
N TYR A 211 18.09 -17.33 -12.60
CA TYR A 211 17.51 -18.35 -11.73
C TYR A 211 17.02 -19.60 -12.48
N LYS A 212 16.92 -19.58 -13.82
CA LYS A 212 16.45 -20.74 -14.61
C LYS A 212 17.34 -21.97 -14.43
N SER A 213 18.64 -21.84 -14.62
CA SER A 213 19.57 -22.96 -14.44
C SER A 213 19.57 -23.48 -13.00
N LYS A 214 19.40 -22.60 -12.01
CA LYS A 214 19.24 -23.01 -10.61
C LYS A 214 17.95 -23.78 -10.38
N ALA A 215 16.85 -23.36 -11.01
CA ALA A 215 15.56 -24.02 -10.94
C ALA A 215 15.59 -25.41 -11.58
N GLU A 216 16.26 -25.55 -12.74
CA GLU A 216 16.48 -26.85 -13.41
C GLU A 216 17.22 -27.85 -12.50
N MET A 217 18.28 -27.39 -11.82
CA MET A 217 19.03 -28.22 -10.87
C MET A 217 18.14 -28.66 -9.70
N LEU A 218 17.33 -27.76 -9.16
CA LEU A 218 16.42 -28.06 -8.04
C LEU A 218 15.31 -29.05 -8.45
N LEU A 219 14.75 -28.89 -9.65
CA LEU A 219 13.78 -29.84 -10.22
C LEU A 219 14.38 -31.22 -10.45
N ALA A 220 15.62 -31.29 -10.93
CA ALA A 220 16.33 -32.56 -11.08
C ALA A 220 16.50 -33.24 -9.71
N GLN A 221 16.90 -32.50 -8.67
CA GLN A 221 17.00 -33.01 -7.30
C GLN A 221 15.67 -33.54 -6.77
N LEU A 222 14.55 -32.86 -7.06
CA LEU A 222 13.21 -33.29 -6.64
C LEU A 222 12.79 -34.63 -7.27
N ARG A 223 13.19 -34.89 -8.53
CA ARG A 223 12.92 -36.18 -9.21
C ARG A 223 13.65 -37.36 -8.58
N PHE A 224 14.79 -37.14 -7.92
CA PHE A 224 15.51 -38.20 -7.22
C PHE A 224 14.99 -38.45 -5.79
N ARG A 225 14.19 -37.53 -5.24
CA ARG A 225 13.61 -37.62 -3.89
C ARG A 225 12.18 -38.19 -3.86
N SER A 226 11.51 -38.27 -5.02
CA SER A 226 10.20 -38.89 -5.23
C SER A 226 10.33 -40.36 -5.56
#